data_AF-T1AYL8-F1
#
_entry.id   AF-T1AYL8-F1
#
_cell.length_a   1.000
_cell.length_b   1.000
_cell.length_c   1.000
_cell.angle_alpha   90.00
_cell.angle_beta   90.00
_cell.angle_gamma   90.00
#
_symmetry.space_group_name_H-M   'P 1'
#
loop_
_entity.id
_entity.type
_entity.pdbx_description
1 polymer ?
#
loop_
_entity_poly.entity_id
_entity_poly.type
_entity_poly.pdbx_seq_one_letter_code
_entity_poly.pdbx_strand_id
1 'polypeptide(L)'
;RRHWFALHHTEPMAGAEPQAIETATPDWNAGRALEALDITREDFEHTNGNVQGYARPEARRVAVSPLAVNPAKTLFHEIAHVLLHSEQARMEDAADLTRDLAEVEAESAAYLCCAVLGLPGLEEARGYVQDWLAGSGCDAESFTDKHACRVLGTVDKIMKAGKPAT
;
A
#
# COMPACT_ATOMS: atom_id res chain seq x y z
N ARG A 1 -18.80 -3.42 14.50
CA ARG A 1 -18.60 -4.21 15.73
C ARG A 1 -17.13 -4.04 16.11
N ARG A 2 -16.78 -3.66 17.36
CA ARG A 2 -15.38 -3.42 17.75
C ARG A 2 -14.73 -4.75 18.18
N HIS A 3 -13.68 -5.17 17.51
CA HIS A 3 -12.91 -6.37 17.87
C HIS A 3 -11.81 -5.95 18.86
N TRP A 4 -11.87 -6.45 20.10
CA TRP A 4 -11.08 -6.00 21.27
C TRP A 4 -9.83 -6.85 21.57
N PHE A 5 -9.39 -7.70 20.64
CA PHE A 5 -8.22 -8.56 20.86
C PHE A 5 -7.20 -8.34 19.75
N ALA A 6 -5.93 -8.16 20.12
CA ALA A 6 -4.82 -8.21 19.17
C ALA A 6 -4.57 -9.67 18.75
N LEU A 7 -4.23 -9.91 17.48
CA LEU A 7 -4.10 -11.27 16.92
C LEU A 7 -3.09 -12.14 17.67
N HIS A 8 -2.01 -11.55 18.21
CA HIS A 8 -1.01 -12.28 19.00
C HIS A 8 -1.56 -12.78 20.36
N HIS A 9 -2.75 -12.34 20.76
CA HIS A 9 -3.47 -12.83 21.94
C HIS A 9 -4.54 -13.87 21.59
N THR A 10 -4.65 -14.29 20.34
CA THR A 10 -5.63 -15.28 19.89
C THR A 10 -4.91 -16.46 19.27
N GLU A 11 -5.24 -17.67 19.72
CA GLU A 11 -4.77 -18.88 19.07
C GLU A 11 -5.47 -19.03 17.70
N PRO A 12 -4.75 -19.36 16.62
CA PRO A 12 -5.37 -19.62 15.34
C PRO A 12 -6.33 -20.82 15.48
N MET A 13 -7.51 -20.72 14.88
CA MET A 13 -8.39 -21.87 14.77
C MET A 13 -7.66 -23.01 14.05
N ALA A 14 -7.84 -24.25 14.49
CA ALA A 14 -7.25 -25.41 13.82
C ALA A 14 -7.63 -25.43 12.33
N GLY A 15 -6.62 -25.30 11.45
CA GLY A 15 -6.79 -25.20 9.99
C GLY A 15 -6.87 -23.79 9.42
N ALA A 16 -6.79 -22.74 10.24
CA ALA A 16 -6.63 -21.37 9.77
C ALA A 16 -5.15 -21.12 9.43
N GLU A 17 -4.82 -21.21 8.14
CA GLU A 17 -3.52 -20.78 7.63
C GLU A 17 -3.43 -19.24 7.69
N PRO A 18 -2.36 -18.66 8.23
CA PRO A 18 -2.08 -17.23 8.04
C PRO A 18 -2.17 -16.93 6.55
N GLN A 19 -2.93 -15.91 6.16
CA GLN A 19 -2.86 -15.45 4.77
C GLN A 19 -1.40 -15.06 4.52
N ALA A 20 -0.74 -15.79 3.63
CA ALA A 20 0.65 -15.55 3.33
C ALA A 20 0.77 -14.10 2.86
N ILE A 21 1.38 -13.28 3.69
CA ILE A 21 1.58 -11.86 3.36
C ILE A 21 2.65 -11.74 2.25
N GLU A 22 3.40 -12.82 2.02
CA GLU A 22 4.31 -12.95 0.90
C GLU A 22 3.53 -13.15 -0.39
N THR A 23 3.41 -12.06 -1.15
CA THR A 23 2.99 -12.14 -2.53
C THR A 23 4.20 -12.54 -3.36
N ALA A 24 4.26 -13.82 -3.73
CA ALA A 24 5.25 -14.34 -4.67
C ALA A 24 4.49 -14.84 -5.91
N THR A 25 4.63 -14.12 -7.01
CA THR A 25 4.29 -14.64 -8.34
C THR A 25 5.58 -15.16 -8.99
N PRO A 26 5.50 -16.01 -10.03
CA PRO A 26 6.70 -16.47 -10.74
C PRO A 26 7.62 -15.33 -11.20
N ASP A 27 7.04 -14.17 -11.50
CA ASP A 27 7.74 -13.02 -12.11
C ASP A 27 8.00 -11.87 -11.13
N TRP A 28 7.48 -11.93 -9.90
CA TRP A 28 7.63 -10.84 -8.92
C TRP A 28 7.62 -11.32 -7.46
N ASN A 29 8.53 -10.79 -6.65
CA ASN A 29 8.66 -11.15 -5.23
C ASN A 29 8.70 -9.91 -4.31
N ALA A 30 7.88 -9.93 -3.25
CA ALA A 30 7.77 -8.85 -2.28
C ALA A 30 9.05 -8.57 -1.50
N GLY A 31 9.75 -9.62 -1.02
CA GLY A 31 10.99 -9.47 -0.27
C GLY A 31 12.08 -8.79 -1.11
N ARG A 32 12.23 -9.22 -2.37
CA ARG A 32 13.14 -8.60 -3.32
C ARG A 32 12.81 -7.13 -3.57
N ALA A 33 11.52 -6.82 -3.74
CA ALA A 33 11.11 -5.44 -3.94
C ALA A 33 11.45 -4.55 -2.74
N LEU A 34 11.18 -5.02 -1.52
CA LEU A 34 11.51 -4.32 -0.28
C LEU A 34 13.03 -4.10 -0.16
N GLU A 35 13.84 -5.12 -0.42
CA GLU A 35 15.30 -5.04 -0.40
C GLU A 35 15.83 -4.04 -1.44
N ALA A 36 15.41 -4.17 -2.70
CA ALA A 36 15.87 -3.30 -3.79
C ALA A 36 15.41 -1.85 -3.64
N LEU A 37 14.30 -1.61 -2.94
CA LEU A 37 13.82 -0.27 -2.62
C LEU A 37 14.39 0.27 -1.30
N ASP A 38 15.20 -0.48 -0.55
CA ASP A 38 15.64 -0.09 0.80
C ASP A 38 14.45 0.25 1.71
N ILE A 39 13.45 -0.64 1.76
CA ILE A 39 12.26 -0.52 2.62
C ILE A 39 12.24 -1.72 3.57
N THR A 40 12.19 -1.43 4.86
CA THR A 40 12.12 -2.48 5.88
C THR A 40 10.67 -2.80 6.22
N ARG A 41 10.32 -4.08 6.25
CA ARG A 41 9.05 -4.51 6.80
C ARG A 41 9.17 -4.77 8.29
N GLU A 42 8.31 -4.15 9.09
CA GLU A 42 8.23 -4.34 10.54
C GLU A 42 6.96 -5.09 10.95
N ASP A 43 6.94 -5.55 12.21
CA ASP A 43 5.77 -6.18 12.80
C ASP A 43 4.63 -5.17 12.93
N PHE A 44 3.39 -5.65 12.78
CA PHE A 44 2.21 -4.80 12.91
C PHE A 44 1.84 -4.61 14.39
N GLU A 45 2.03 -3.40 14.90
CA GLU A 45 1.84 -3.09 16.34
C GLU A 45 0.55 -2.30 16.64
N HIS A 46 -0.24 -1.96 15.62
CA HIS A 46 -1.42 -1.11 15.83
C HIS A 46 -2.56 -1.87 16.52
N THR A 47 -3.18 -1.26 17.54
CA THR A 47 -4.21 -1.91 18.36
C THR A 47 -5.63 -1.85 17.76
N ASN A 48 -5.85 -0.97 16.78
CA ASN A 48 -7.11 -0.91 16.03
C ASN A 48 -7.14 -2.00 14.94
N GLY A 49 -7.93 -3.05 15.17
CA GLY A 49 -8.10 -4.17 14.23
C GLY A 49 -8.77 -3.84 12.90
N ASN A 50 -9.25 -2.60 12.70
CA ASN A 50 -9.74 -2.14 11.39
C ASN A 50 -8.62 -1.58 10.50
N VAL A 51 -7.43 -1.33 11.06
CA VAL A 51 -6.28 -0.83 10.29
C VAL A 51 -5.66 -2.02 9.56
N GLN A 52 -5.59 -1.92 8.23
CA GLN A 52 -5.07 -3.00 7.39
C GLN A 52 -3.54 -2.96 7.29
N GLY A 53 -2.94 -1.78 7.37
CA GLY A 53 -1.49 -1.55 7.27
C GLY A 53 -1.15 -0.14 7.70
N TYR A 54 0.14 0.16 7.80
CA TYR A 54 0.63 1.53 7.90
C TYR A 54 2.06 1.66 7.36
N ALA A 55 2.41 2.87 6.94
CA ALA A 55 3.74 3.26 6.50
C ALA A 55 4.37 4.29 7.44
N ARG A 56 5.70 4.26 7.53
CA ARG A 56 6.53 5.30 8.14
C ARG A 56 7.50 5.81 7.06
N PRO A 57 7.08 6.78 6.22
CA PRO A 57 7.86 7.22 5.06
C PRO A 57 9.29 7.65 5.40
N GLU A 58 9.47 8.45 6.46
CA GLU A 58 10.81 8.92 6.87
C GLU A 58 11.75 7.81 7.33
N ALA A 59 11.20 6.77 7.97
CA ALA A 59 11.97 5.64 8.43
C ALA A 59 12.11 4.54 7.37
N ARG A 60 11.47 4.72 6.20
CA ARG A 60 11.35 3.72 5.13
C ARG A 60 10.82 2.38 5.64
N ARG A 61 9.79 2.41 6.49
CA ARG A 61 9.20 1.20 7.06
C ARG A 61 7.74 1.02 6.68
N VAL A 62 7.33 -0.24 6.56
CA VAL A 62 5.95 -0.63 6.30
C VAL A 62 5.55 -1.76 7.24
N ALA A 63 4.29 -1.77 7.66
CA ALA A 63 3.69 -2.86 8.40
C ALA A 63 2.35 -3.24 7.75
N VAL A 64 2.08 -4.54 7.67
CA VAL A 64 0.82 -5.07 7.16
C VAL A 64 0.18 -5.88 8.26
N SER A 65 -1.09 -5.57 8.54
CA SER A 65 -1.88 -6.32 9.51
C SER A 65 -1.94 -7.78 9.10
N PRO A 66 -1.71 -8.71 10.04
CA PRO A 66 -1.93 -10.13 9.77
C PRO A 66 -3.41 -10.46 9.54
N LEU A 67 -4.32 -9.51 9.82
CA LEU A 67 -5.75 -9.58 9.52
C LEU A 67 -6.13 -8.82 8.24
N ALA A 68 -5.14 -8.39 7.45
CA ALA A 68 -5.39 -7.65 6.23
C ALA A 68 -6.25 -8.47 5.26
N VAL A 69 -7.40 -7.92 4.84
CA VAL A 69 -8.30 -8.61 3.89
C VAL A 69 -7.59 -8.92 2.57
N ASN A 70 -6.71 -8.02 2.14
CA ASN A 70 -5.84 -8.21 0.98
C ASN A 70 -4.41 -7.77 1.32
N PRO A 71 -3.59 -8.68 1.90
CA PRO A 71 -2.26 -8.33 2.38
C PRO A 71 -1.32 -7.81 1.28
N ALA A 72 -1.46 -8.32 0.06
CA ALA A 72 -0.68 -7.90 -1.10
C ALA A 72 -0.97 -6.44 -1.48
N LYS A 73 -2.25 -6.11 -1.66
CA LYS A 73 -2.71 -4.75 -1.97
C LYS A 73 -2.31 -3.77 -0.87
N THR A 74 -2.48 -4.18 0.38
CA THR A 74 -2.07 -3.35 1.53
C THR A 74 -0.57 -3.09 1.49
N LEU A 75 0.26 -4.11 1.26
CA LEU A 75 1.70 -3.92 1.15
C LEU A 75 2.07 -2.92 0.05
N PHE A 76 1.47 -3.02 -1.15
CA PHE A 76 1.72 -2.06 -2.21
C PHE A 76 1.32 -0.64 -1.85
N HIS A 77 0.19 -0.48 -1.18
CA HIS A 77 -0.28 0.82 -0.69
C HIS A 77 0.72 1.42 0.31
N GLU A 78 1.19 0.65 1.29
CA GLU A 78 2.19 1.14 2.26
C GLU A 78 3.54 1.45 1.61
N ILE A 79 4.00 0.64 0.65
CA ILE A 79 5.22 0.92 -0.13
C ILE A 79 5.05 2.23 -0.92
N ALA A 80 3.87 2.44 -1.53
CA ALA A 80 3.59 3.66 -2.26
C ALA A 80 3.67 4.90 -1.36
N HIS A 81 3.15 4.84 -0.12
CA HIS A 81 3.34 5.92 0.85
C HIS A 81 4.81 6.21 1.15
N VAL A 82 5.64 5.18 1.33
CA VAL A 82 7.09 5.37 1.57
C VAL A 82 7.77 6.05 0.38
N LEU A 83 7.37 5.72 -0.85
CA LEU A 83 7.99 6.25 -2.06
C LEU A 83 7.50 7.64 -2.45
N LEU A 84 6.22 7.95 -2.22
CA LEU A 84 5.57 9.18 -2.67
C LEU A 84 5.54 10.29 -1.62
N HIS A 85 5.54 9.94 -0.33
CA HIS A 85 5.11 10.84 0.75
C HIS A 85 6.12 11.00 1.89
N SER A 86 7.42 10.81 1.64
CA SER A 86 8.47 11.24 2.57
C SER A 86 8.56 12.76 2.66
N GLU A 87 9.18 13.31 3.71
CA GLU A 87 9.37 14.75 3.89
C GLU A 87 10.11 15.34 2.70
N GLN A 88 11.12 14.65 2.18
CA GLN A 88 11.85 15.07 0.98
C GLN A 88 10.93 15.14 -0.26
N ALA A 89 10.09 14.12 -0.46
CA ALA A 89 9.13 14.09 -1.58
C ALA A 89 8.02 15.14 -1.41
N ARG A 90 7.66 15.46 -0.15
CA ARG A 90 6.72 16.53 0.17
C ARG A 90 7.35 17.90 -0.07
N MET A 91 8.61 18.14 0.30
CA MET A 91 9.27 19.44 0.09
C MET A 91 9.38 19.83 -1.39
N GLU A 92 9.55 18.85 -2.29
CA GLU A 92 9.58 19.08 -3.74
C GLU A 92 8.18 19.42 -4.32
N ASP A 93 7.11 19.01 -3.63
CA ASP A 93 5.72 19.08 -4.12
C ASP A 93 4.75 19.81 -3.16
N ALA A 94 5.29 20.56 -2.18
CA ALA A 94 4.67 20.83 -0.87
C ALA A 94 3.44 21.75 -0.82
N ALA A 95 3.12 22.48 -1.90
CA ALA A 95 2.12 23.53 -1.79
C ALA A 95 0.68 22.97 -1.72
N ASP A 96 0.39 21.83 -2.37
CA ASP A 96 -1.00 21.43 -2.67
C ASP A 96 -1.35 19.98 -2.32
N LEU A 97 -0.43 19.17 -1.77
CA LEU A 97 -0.72 17.75 -1.47
C LEU A 97 -1.53 17.60 -0.18
N THR A 98 -2.86 17.46 -0.32
CA THR A 98 -3.75 17.10 0.80
C THR A 98 -3.55 15.65 1.21
N ARG A 99 -3.97 15.29 2.44
CA ARG A 99 -3.98 13.90 2.89
C ARG A 99 -4.78 13.02 1.95
N ASP A 100 -5.95 13.48 1.52
CA ASP A 100 -6.85 12.65 0.74
C ASP A 100 -6.30 12.43 -0.69
N LEU A 101 -5.61 13.41 -1.28
CA LEU A 101 -4.86 13.20 -2.53
C LEU A 101 -3.71 12.20 -2.36
N ALA A 102 -3.00 12.24 -1.22
CA ALA A 102 -1.96 11.25 -0.92
C ALA A 102 -2.54 9.82 -0.82
N GLU A 103 -3.71 9.65 -0.18
CA GLU A 103 -4.40 8.35 -0.14
C GLU A 103 -4.82 7.90 -1.56
N VAL A 104 -5.31 8.82 -2.41
CA VAL A 104 -5.64 8.51 -3.81
C VAL A 104 -4.41 8.07 -4.59
N GLU A 105 -3.27 8.75 -4.45
CA GLU A 105 -2.02 8.34 -5.13
C GLU A 105 -1.59 6.94 -4.70
N ALA A 106 -1.56 6.68 -3.39
CA ALA A 106 -1.13 5.39 -2.83
C ALA A 106 -2.08 4.25 -3.21
N GLU A 107 -3.39 4.48 -3.13
CA GLU A 107 -4.42 3.50 -3.53
C GLU A 107 -4.37 3.20 -5.03
N SER A 108 -4.18 4.23 -5.86
CA SER A 108 -4.06 4.08 -7.31
C SER A 108 -2.82 3.28 -7.69
N ALA A 109 -1.68 3.52 -7.02
CA ALA A 109 -0.47 2.74 -7.23
C ALA A 109 -0.68 1.27 -6.83
N ALA A 110 -1.31 1.01 -5.68
CA ALA A 110 -1.61 -0.34 -5.22
C ALA A 110 -2.55 -1.08 -6.18
N TYR A 111 -3.61 -0.41 -6.64
CA TYR A 111 -4.54 -0.95 -7.65
C TYR A 111 -3.79 -1.39 -8.91
N LEU A 112 -2.92 -0.52 -9.45
CA LEU A 112 -2.18 -0.80 -10.68
C LEU A 112 -1.17 -1.94 -10.50
N CYS A 113 -0.46 -2.01 -9.36
CA CYS A 113 0.42 -3.14 -9.05
C CYS A 113 -0.36 -4.46 -9.00
N CYS A 114 -1.51 -4.49 -8.32
CA CYS A 114 -2.38 -5.67 -8.31
C CYS A 114 -2.86 -6.04 -9.71
N ALA A 115 -3.22 -5.05 -10.54
CA ALA A 115 -3.71 -5.28 -11.89
C ALA A 115 -2.63 -5.89 -12.80
N VAL A 116 -1.40 -5.37 -12.72
CA VAL A 116 -0.26 -5.88 -13.51
C VAL A 116 0.12 -7.30 -13.10
N LEU A 117 0.01 -7.63 -11.81
CA LEU A 117 0.35 -8.95 -11.28
C LEU A 117 -0.81 -9.96 -11.33
N GLY A 118 -2.00 -9.56 -11.78
CA GLY A 118 -3.19 -10.42 -11.81
C GLY A 118 -3.68 -10.84 -10.41
N LEU A 119 -3.46 -10.00 -9.41
CA LEU A 119 -3.85 -10.25 -8.02
C LEU A 119 -5.31 -9.85 -7.75
N PRO A 120 -6.00 -10.51 -6.80
CA PRO A 120 -7.36 -10.12 -6.40
C PRO A 120 -7.37 -8.74 -5.71
N GLY A 121 -8.56 -8.14 -5.55
CA GLY A 121 -8.75 -6.86 -4.83
C GLY A 121 -9.01 -5.63 -5.70
N LEU A 122 -9.16 -5.81 -7.02
CA LEU A 122 -9.30 -4.69 -7.96
C LEU A 122 -10.66 -4.00 -7.86
N GLU A 123 -11.73 -4.73 -7.55
CA GLU A 123 -13.07 -4.15 -7.42
C GLU A 123 -13.18 -3.27 -6.18
N GLU A 124 -12.60 -3.72 -5.07
CA GLU A 124 -12.50 -2.99 -3.81
C GLU A 124 -11.63 -1.73 -3.98
N ALA A 125 -10.46 -1.86 -4.59
CA ALA A 125 -9.55 -0.72 -4.82
C ALA A 125 -10.13 0.31 -5.81
N ARG A 126 -10.93 -0.11 -6.80
CA ARG A 126 -11.70 0.82 -7.65
C ARG A 126 -12.71 1.62 -6.82
N GLY A 127 -13.41 0.96 -5.90
CA GLY A 127 -14.35 1.60 -4.98
C GLY A 127 -13.66 2.66 -4.13
N TYR A 128 -12.50 2.35 -3.54
CA TYR A 128 -11.74 3.34 -2.74
C TYR A 128 -11.31 4.56 -3.56
N VAL A 129 -10.81 4.38 -4.79
CA VAL A 129 -10.44 5.52 -5.65
C VAL A 129 -11.65 6.42 -5.93
N GLN A 130 -12.82 5.82 -6.18
CA GLN A 130 -14.06 6.58 -6.41
C GLN A 130 -14.56 7.27 -5.13
N ASP A 131 -14.49 6.60 -3.99
CA ASP A 131 -14.92 7.14 -2.69
C ASP A 131 -14.03 8.31 -2.23
N TRP A 132 -12.71 8.22 -2.43
CA TRP A 132 -11.78 9.31 -2.11
C TRP A 132 -11.97 10.52 -3.03
N LEU A 133 -12.29 10.31 -4.31
CA LEU A 133 -12.62 11.40 -5.24
C LEU A 133 -14.01 12.02 -4.96
N ALA A 134 -14.92 11.30 -4.29
CA ALA A 134 -16.24 11.82 -3.95
C ALA A 134 -16.31 12.45 -2.54
N GLY A 135 -15.56 11.92 -1.57
CA GLY A 135 -15.70 12.23 -0.15
C GLY A 135 -14.91 13.44 0.36
N SER A 136 -13.88 13.87 -0.35
CA SER A 136 -12.88 14.80 0.22
C SER A 136 -12.96 16.24 -0.27
N GLY A 137 -13.97 16.58 -1.08
CA GLY A 137 -14.06 17.90 -1.72
C GLY A 137 -12.96 18.17 -2.74
N CYS A 138 -12.03 17.21 -2.93
CA CYS A 138 -11.17 17.08 -4.08
C CYS A 138 -11.97 16.46 -5.21
N ASP A 139 -12.33 17.26 -6.19
CA ASP A 139 -12.90 16.82 -7.45
C ASP A 139 -11.85 16.09 -8.30
N ALA A 140 -12.30 15.44 -9.38
CA ALA A 140 -11.39 14.85 -10.37
C ALA A 140 -10.42 15.89 -10.96
N GLU A 141 -10.75 17.17 -10.91
CA GLU A 141 -9.88 18.27 -11.34
C GLU A 141 -8.68 18.50 -10.39
N SER A 142 -8.83 18.16 -9.11
CA SER A 142 -7.75 18.20 -8.11
C SER A 142 -6.71 17.10 -8.36
N PHE A 143 -7.08 15.97 -8.98
CA PHE A 143 -6.15 14.92 -9.39
C PHE A 143 -5.57 15.25 -10.78
N THR A 144 -4.50 16.03 -10.78
CA THR A 144 -3.82 16.49 -12.01
C THR A 144 -2.93 15.42 -12.67
N ASP A 145 -2.50 15.68 -13.91
CA ASP A 145 -1.52 14.87 -14.64
C ASP A 145 -0.22 14.63 -13.84
N LYS A 146 0.14 15.57 -12.96
CA LYS A 146 1.31 15.43 -12.08
C LYS A 146 1.14 14.24 -11.12
N HIS A 147 -0.03 14.10 -10.51
CA HIS A 147 -0.34 12.98 -9.62
C HIS A 147 -0.36 11.67 -10.40
N ALA A 148 -0.96 11.64 -11.59
CA ALA A 148 -0.95 10.47 -12.46
C ALA A 148 0.49 10.01 -12.80
N CYS A 149 1.37 10.94 -13.18
CA CYS A 149 2.78 10.66 -13.45
C CYS A 149 3.52 10.12 -12.23
N ARG A 150 3.29 10.69 -11.03
CA ARG A 150 3.88 10.21 -9.77
C ARG A 150 3.44 8.78 -9.43
N VAL A 151 2.14 8.49 -9.59
CA VAL A 151 1.58 7.15 -9.42
C VAL A 151 2.23 6.16 -10.38
N LEU A 152 2.23 6.46 -11.68
CA LEU A 152 2.81 5.57 -12.70
C LEU A 152 4.32 5.33 -12.48
N GLY A 153 5.06 6.38 -12.13
CA GLY A 153 6.49 6.27 -11.80
C GLY A 153 6.74 5.40 -10.56
N THR A 154 5.84 5.46 -9.57
CA THR A 154 5.91 4.63 -8.36
C THR A 154 5.60 3.17 -8.68
N VAL A 155 4.57 2.90 -9.49
CA VAL A 155 4.25 1.56 -9.98
C VAL A 155 5.44 0.96 -10.72
N ASP A 156 6.05 1.70 -11.64
CA ASP A 156 7.23 1.24 -12.39
C ASP A 156 8.41 0.87 -11.45
N LYS A 157 8.70 1.69 -10.43
CA LYS A 157 9.72 1.41 -9.42
C LYS A 157 9.41 0.11 -8.66
N ILE A 158 8.19 -0.06 -8.17
CA ILE A 158 7.76 -1.26 -7.42
C ILE A 158 7.87 -2.51 -8.30
N MET A 159 7.40 -2.43 -9.54
CA MET A 159 7.39 -3.56 -10.46
C MET A 159 8.81 -3.97 -10.86
N LYS A 160 9.71 -3.00 -11.10
CA LYS A 160 11.13 -3.29 -11.39
C LYS A 160 11.85 -3.90 -10.19
N ALA A 161 11.59 -3.41 -8.99
CA ALA A 161 12.27 -3.86 -7.78
C ALA A 161 12.00 -5.34 -7.45
N GLY A 162 10.79 -5.85 -7.71
CA GLY A 162 10.46 -7.24 -7.40
C GLY A 162 10.76 -8.25 -8.53
N LYS A 163 11.13 -7.80 -9.73
CA LYS A 163 11.50 -8.70 -10.85
C LYS A 163 12.83 -9.42 -10.58
N PRO A 164 13.04 -10.64 -11.11
CA PRO A 164 14.33 -11.32 -10.99
C PRO A 164 15.44 -10.48 -11.64
N ALA A 165 16.63 -10.50 -11.04
CA ALA A 165 17.81 -9.91 -11.66
C ALA A 165 18.09 -10.65 -12.97
N THR A 166 18.14 -9.90 -14.07
CA THR A 166 18.47 -10.40 -15.42
C THR A 166 19.95 -10.74 -15.51
#